data_AF-A0A8J2PEG1-F1
#
_entry.id   AF-A0A8J2PEG1-F1
#
_cell.length_a   1.000
_cell.length_b   1.000
_cell.length_c   1.000
_cell.angle_alpha   90.00
_cell.angle_beta   90.00
_cell.angle_gamma   90.00
#
_symmetry.space_group_name_H-M   'P 1'
#
loop_
_entity.id
_entity.type
_entity.pdbx_description
1 polymer ?
#
loop_
_entity_poly.entity_id
_entity_poly.type
_entity_poly.pdbx_seq_one_letter_code
_entity_poly.pdbx_strand_id
1 'polypeptide(L)'
;RLLDAITIADGNYDTAWKIVTDRYQHTREILHTHVNKFLQQPQVQSESASSLLNMIDATNQSLNALRVLHCKPEDWNVILVTVLMNKLDSETRRVYERSLDHNEMPLFEDLMRFLEKQARALNSGAGLRPRQNGNHNKTQDARPAHNQRLPVTNGKGKCSFCKDDHFSFQCKQLLDKTGQDRFKFAQSSGVCLNCLRKGHVAVQCESTNCKRC
;
A
#
# COMPACT_ATOMS: atom_id res chain seq x y z
N ARG A 1 -42.87 9.24 -4.40
CA ARG A 1 -43.28 8.21 -5.37
C ARG A 1 -43.71 8.94 -6.65
N LEU A 2 -43.03 8.75 -7.78
CA LEU A 2 -43.35 9.45 -9.06
C LEU A 2 -44.44 8.75 -9.88
N LEU A 3 -44.54 7.43 -9.75
CA LEU A 3 -45.43 6.60 -10.56
C LEU A 3 -46.84 6.51 -9.98
N ASP A 4 -47.06 7.01 -8.75
CA ASP A 4 -48.39 7.01 -8.10
C ASP A 4 -49.42 7.86 -8.86
N ALA A 5 -48.98 8.79 -9.71
CA ALA A 5 -49.83 9.67 -10.49
C ALA A 5 -50.22 9.10 -11.87
N ILE A 6 -49.71 7.92 -12.25
CA ILE A 6 -49.92 7.32 -13.56
C ILE A 6 -50.79 6.07 -13.39
N THR A 7 -51.97 6.06 -14.03
CA THR A 7 -52.83 4.88 -14.08
C THR A 7 -52.16 3.80 -14.93
N ILE A 8 -52.14 2.55 -14.44
CA ILE A 8 -51.57 1.41 -15.17
C ILE A 8 -52.48 1.13 -16.37
N ALA A 9 -52.03 1.55 -17.55
CA ALA A 9 -52.68 1.35 -18.84
C ALA A 9 -51.59 1.27 -19.92
N ASP A 10 -51.81 0.49 -20.98
CA ASP A 10 -50.77 0.20 -21.99
C ASP A 10 -50.18 1.46 -22.65
N GLY A 11 -51.00 2.52 -22.85
CA GLY A 11 -50.53 3.80 -23.41
C GLY A 11 -49.71 4.67 -22.45
N ASN A 12 -49.61 4.30 -21.17
CA ASN A 12 -48.93 5.08 -20.15
C ASN A 12 -47.52 4.57 -19.81
N TYR A 13 -47.10 3.41 -20.34
CA TYR A 13 -45.77 2.86 -20.09
C TYR A 13 -44.66 3.74 -20.68
N ASP A 14 -44.81 4.24 -21.91
CA ASP A 14 -43.81 5.12 -22.52
C ASP A 14 -43.67 6.45 -21.76
N THR A 15 -44.80 6.99 -21.28
CA THR A 15 -44.83 8.21 -20.46
C THR A 15 -44.20 7.98 -19.09
N ALA A 16 -44.51 6.86 -18.43
CA ALA A 16 -43.90 6.45 -17.17
C ALA A 16 -42.39 6.21 -17.32
N TRP A 17 -41.97 5.55 -18.41
CA TRP A 17 -40.58 5.29 -18.74
C TRP A 17 -39.83 6.60 -19.00
N LYS A 18 -40.40 7.52 -19.78
CA LYS A 18 -39.84 8.87 -19.97
C LYS A 18 -39.69 9.62 -18.64
N ILE A 19 -40.68 9.60 -17.77
CA ILE A 19 -40.62 10.28 -16.46
C ILE A 19 -39.50 9.69 -15.58
N VAL A 20 -39.32 8.36 -15.63
CA VAL A 20 -38.23 7.68 -14.91
C VAL A 20 -36.88 8.00 -15.56
N THR A 21 -36.77 7.94 -16.87
CA THR A 21 -35.57 8.29 -17.64
C THR A 21 -35.17 9.75 -17.41
N ASP A 22 -36.09 10.71 -17.55
CA ASP A 22 -35.81 12.13 -17.36
C ASP A 22 -35.37 12.47 -15.93
N ARG A 23 -35.90 11.76 -14.93
CA ARG A 23 -35.54 12.00 -13.52
C ARG A 23 -34.33 11.23 -13.03
N TYR A 24 -34.04 10.05 -13.57
CA TYR A 24 -32.99 9.17 -13.03
C TYR A 24 -31.83 8.92 -14.01
N GLN A 25 -32.00 9.19 -15.30
CA GLN A 25 -30.97 9.02 -16.31
C GLN A 25 -30.19 10.32 -16.52
N HIS A 26 -29.66 10.88 -15.42
CA HIS A 26 -28.74 12.01 -15.46
C HIS A 26 -27.36 11.53 -15.94
N THR A 27 -27.23 11.24 -17.23
CA THR A 27 -26.03 10.67 -17.88
C THR A 27 -24.75 11.37 -17.46
N ARG A 28 -24.76 12.71 -17.36
CA ARG A 28 -23.62 13.50 -16.89
C ARG A 28 -23.21 13.16 -15.45
N GLU A 29 -24.16 13.07 -14.53
CA GLU A 29 -23.87 12.75 -13.11
C GLU A 29 -23.38 11.31 -12.95
N ILE A 30 -23.97 10.39 -13.72
CA ILE A 30 -23.55 8.98 -13.74
C ILE A 30 -22.11 8.87 -14.26
N LEU A 31 -21.80 9.55 -15.37
CA LEU A 31 -20.43 9.64 -15.91
C LEU A 31 -19.45 10.18 -14.86
N HIS A 32 -19.77 11.33 -14.25
CA HIS A 32 -18.93 11.92 -13.20
C HIS A 32 -18.73 10.97 -12.03
N THR A 33 -19.76 10.24 -11.63
CA THR A 33 -19.68 9.27 -10.53
C THR A 33 -18.67 8.16 -10.85
N HIS A 34 -18.72 7.58 -12.05
CA HIS A 34 -17.78 6.53 -12.46
C HIS A 34 -16.35 7.03 -12.66
N VAL A 35 -16.18 8.22 -13.26
CA VAL A 35 -14.86 8.85 -13.40
C VAL A 35 -14.27 9.16 -12.03
N ASN A 36 -15.04 9.78 -11.13
CA ASN A 36 -14.57 10.09 -9.78
C ASN A 36 -14.23 8.81 -9.00
N LYS A 37 -15.05 7.75 -9.14
CA LYS A 37 -14.76 6.47 -8.51
C LYS A 37 -13.40 5.91 -8.94
N PHE A 38 -13.05 6.01 -10.22
CA PHE A 38 -11.74 5.62 -10.74
C PHE A 38 -10.62 6.53 -10.19
N LEU A 39 -10.75 7.85 -10.30
CA LEU A 39 -9.71 8.79 -9.88
C LEU A 39 -9.46 8.77 -8.36
N GLN A 40 -10.50 8.55 -7.57
CA GLN A 40 -10.47 8.56 -6.11
C GLN A 40 -10.22 7.19 -5.50
N GLN A 41 -9.83 6.18 -6.29
CA GLN A 41 -9.42 4.89 -5.75
C GLN A 41 -8.34 5.07 -4.66
N PRO A 42 -8.42 4.31 -3.55
CA PRO A 42 -7.44 4.40 -2.48
C PRO A 42 -6.07 3.92 -2.98
N GLN A 43 -5.01 4.56 -2.49
CA GLN A 43 -3.65 4.11 -2.77
C GLN A 43 -3.39 2.78 -2.04
N VAL A 44 -2.79 1.83 -2.74
CA VAL A 44 -2.27 0.58 -2.17
C VAL A 44 -1.10 0.92 -1.26
N GLN A 45 -1.28 0.68 0.04
CA GLN A 45 -0.30 1.08 1.07
C GLN A 45 0.86 0.10 1.22
N SER A 46 0.61 -1.18 0.92
CA SER A 46 1.57 -2.25 1.06
C SER A 46 1.31 -3.32 0.03
N GLU A 47 2.37 -3.98 -0.40
CA GLU A 47 2.33 -5.10 -1.34
C GLU A 47 1.39 -6.21 -0.81
N SER A 48 0.19 -6.29 -1.39
CA SER A 48 -0.88 -7.19 -0.97
C SER A 48 -1.70 -7.62 -2.18
N ALA A 49 -1.83 -8.94 -2.37
CA ALA A 49 -2.61 -9.50 -3.47
C ALA A 49 -4.06 -9.03 -3.44
N SER A 50 -4.70 -9.01 -2.27
CA SER A 50 -6.10 -8.57 -2.14
C SER A 50 -6.27 -7.10 -2.48
N SER A 51 -5.31 -6.24 -2.10
CA SER A 51 -5.36 -4.82 -2.42
C SER A 51 -5.21 -4.56 -3.92
N LEU A 52 -4.30 -5.28 -4.59
CA LEU A 52 -4.13 -5.19 -6.05
C LEU A 52 -5.38 -5.67 -6.79
N LEU A 53 -5.96 -6.81 -6.40
CA LEU A 53 -7.18 -7.34 -7.00
C LEU A 53 -8.36 -6.38 -6.82
N ASN A 54 -8.57 -5.85 -5.62
CA ASN A 54 -9.62 -4.86 -5.37
C ASN A 54 -9.46 -3.60 -6.24
N MET A 55 -8.22 -3.16 -6.48
CA MET A 55 -7.93 -2.03 -7.37
C MET A 55 -8.27 -2.37 -8.83
N ILE A 56 -7.88 -3.56 -9.30
CA ILE A 56 -8.19 -4.07 -10.64
C ILE A 56 -9.70 -4.13 -10.85
N ASP A 57 -10.43 -4.73 -9.92
CA ASP A 57 -11.89 -4.89 -9.99
C ASP A 57 -12.61 -3.54 -10.00
N ALA A 58 -12.21 -2.62 -9.11
CA ALA A 58 -12.79 -1.28 -9.05
C ALA A 58 -12.50 -0.45 -10.32
N THR A 59 -11.33 -0.66 -10.93
CA THR A 59 -10.97 -0.03 -12.21
C THR A 59 -11.85 -0.57 -13.32
N ASN A 60 -11.89 -1.89 -13.49
CA ASN A 60 -12.69 -2.56 -14.52
C ASN A 60 -14.19 -2.21 -14.39
N GLN A 61 -14.71 -2.18 -13.17
CA GLN A 61 -16.10 -1.78 -12.93
C GLN A 61 -16.37 -0.34 -13.40
N SER A 62 -15.46 0.60 -13.11
CA SER A 62 -15.61 2.00 -13.50
C SER A 62 -15.52 2.16 -15.02
N LEU A 63 -14.53 1.53 -15.67
CA LEU A 63 -14.36 1.61 -17.12
C LEU A 63 -15.49 0.91 -17.89
N ASN A 64 -15.98 -0.23 -17.40
CA ASN A 64 -17.13 -0.92 -18.00
C ASN A 64 -18.40 -0.06 -17.96
N ALA A 65 -18.64 0.62 -16.83
CA ALA A 65 -19.77 1.54 -16.75
C ALA A 65 -19.65 2.71 -17.75
N LEU A 66 -18.44 3.23 -17.96
CA LEU A 66 -18.18 4.27 -18.97
C LEU A 66 -18.41 3.75 -20.40
N ARG A 67 -18.03 2.50 -20.71
CA ARG A 67 -18.31 1.85 -22.01
C ARG A 67 -19.81 1.73 -22.29
N VAL A 68 -20.59 1.35 -21.26
CA VAL A 68 -22.07 1.29 -21.36
C VAL A 68 -22.66 2.67 -21.65
N LEU A 69 -22.03 3.73 -21.18
CA LEU A 69 -22.41 5.13 -21.46
C LEU A 69 -21.78 5.66 -22.76
N HIS A 70 -21.36 4.78 -23.66
CA HIS A 70 -20.79 5.08 -24.97
C HIS A 70 -19.49 5.90 -24.94
N CYS A 71 -18.77 5.90 -23.82
CA CYS A 71 -17.40 6.40 -23.76
C CYS A 71 -16.42 5.32 -24.24
N LYS A 72 -15.22 5.74 -24.67
CA LYS A 72 -14.13 4.85 -25.11
C LYS A 72 -12.91 4.99 -24.20
N PRO A 73 -12.87 4.31 -23.04
CA PRO A 73 -11.72 4.37 -22.15
C PRO A 73 -10.39 3.94 -22.79
N GLU A 74 -10.45 3.16 -23.87
CA GLU A 74 -9.30 2.69 -24.65
C GLU A 74 -8.46 3.86 -25.18
N ASP A 75 -9.11 4.99 -25.48
CA ASP A 75 -8.44 6.20 -25.98
C ASP A 75 -7.68 6.97 -24.89
N TRP A 76 -7.84 6.59 -23.61
CA TRP A 76 -7.27 7.30 -22.45
C TRP A 76 -6.03 6.63 -21.87
N ASN A 77 -5.35 5.80 -22.66
CA ASN A 77 -4.23 4.94 -22.23
C ASN A 77 -3.27 5.61 -21.24
N VAL A 78 -2.69 6.74 -21.65
CA VAL A 78 -1.69 7.49 -20.86
C VAL A 78 -2.25 7.92 -19.50
N ILE A 79 -3.50 8.39 -19.48
CA ILE A 79 -4.16 8.87 -18.26
C ILE A 79 -4.43 7.70 -17.32
N LEU A 80 -4.98 6.60 -17.85
CA LEU A 80 -5.31 5.42 -17.06
C LEU A 80 -4.06 4.82 -16.41
N VAL A 81 -3.00 4.63 -17.19
CA VAL A 81 -1.70 4.11 -16.70
C VAL A 81 -1.13 5.05 -15.64
N THR A 82 -1.06 6.35 -15.91
CA THR A 82 -0.47 7.32 -14.97
C THR A 82 -1.24 7.37 -13.64
N VAL A 83 -2.58 7.36 -13.70
CA VAL A 83 -3.42 7.35 -12.50
C VAL A 83 -3.16 6.09 -11.69
N LEU A 84 -3.22 4.90 -12.30
CA LEU A 84 -3.01 3.64 -11.60
C LEU A 84 -1.60 3.54 -11.02
N MET A 85 -0.56 3.95 -11.76
CA MET A 85 0.81 3.97 -11.25
C MET A 85 0.92 4.79 -9.97
N ASN A 86 0.24 5.94 -9.88
CA ASN A 86 0.22 6.75 -8.66
C ASN A 86 -0.56 6.11 -7.50
N LYS A 87 -1.46 5.15 -7.78
CA LYS A 87 -2.18 4.39 -6.75
C LYS A 87 -1.40 3.17 -6.25
N LEU A 88 -0.33 2.75 -6.93
CA LEU A 88 0.46 1.59 -6.53
C LEU A 88 1.43 1.90 -5.39
N ASP A 89 1.72 0.89 -4.57
CA ASP A 89 2.78 0.96 -3.57
C ASP A 89 4.16 1.04 -4.26
N SER A 90 5.18 1.45 -3.52
CA SER A 90 6.53 1.64 -4.07
C SER A 90 7.16 0.35 -4.58
N GLU A 91 6.88 -0.80 -3.96
CA GLU A 91 7.51 -2.06 -4.36
C GLU A 91 6.88 -2.60 -5.64
N THR A 92 5.54 -2.61 -5.73
CA THR A 92 4.85 -3.01 -6.98
C THR A 92 5.26 -2.12 -8.14
N ARG A 93 5.38 -0.79 -7.94
CA ARG A 93 5.90 0.12 -8.98
C ARG A 93 7.32 -0.23 -9.42
N ARG A 94 8.21 -0.52 -8.47
CA ARG A 94 9.61 -0.88 -8.75
C ARG A 94 9.69 -2.18 -9.54
N VAL A 95 8.87 -3.17 -9.19
CA VAL A 95 8.80 -4.46 -9.91
C VAL A 95 8.25 -4.25 -11.32
N TYR A 96 7.23 -3.41 -11.47
CA TYR A 96 6.68 -3.09 -12.79
C TYR A 96 7.71 -2.41 -13.68
N GLU A 97 8.39 -1.38 -13.17
CA GLU A 97 9.42 -0.66 -13.92
C GLU A 97 10.56 -1.58 -14.37
N ARG A 98 10.97 -2.53 -13.52
CA ARG A 98 11.96 -3.55 -13.88
C ARG A 98 11.47 -4.50 -14.98
N SER A 99 10.16 -4.71 -15.10
CA SER A 99 9.58 -5.60 -16.09
C SER A 99 9.44 -4.98 -17.48
N LEU A 100 9.66 -3.67 -17.62
CA LEU A 100 9.62 -2.97 -18.89
C LEU A 100 10.99 -3.06 -19.58
N ASP A 101 10.98 -3.47 -20.85
CA ASP A 101 12.20 -3.63 -21.65
C ASP A 101 12.57 -2.35 -22.44
N HIS A 102 11.63 -1.42 -22.55
CA HIS A 102 11.77 -0.20 -23.34
C HIS A 102 11.16 1.01 -22.63
N ASN A 103 11.54 2.21 -23.09
CA ASN A 103 11.14 3.47 -22.46
C ASN A 103 9.81 4.04 -23.00
N GLU A 104 9.11 3.30 -23.85
CA GLU A 104 7.80 3.70 -24.38
C GLU A 104 6.70 3.53 -23.32
N MET A 105 5.67 4.38 -23.40
CA MET A 105 4.52 4.28 -22.50
C MET A 105 3.80 2.94 -22.71
N PRO A 106 3.71 2.08 -21.67
CA PRO A 106 3.03 0.80 -21.82
C PRO A 106 1.52 0.99 -22.05
N LEU A 107 0.90 -0.03 -22.62
CA LEU A 107 -0.56 -0.06 -22.74
C LEU A 107 -1.19 -0.36 -21.38
N PHE A 108 -2.38 0.19 -21.18
CA PHE A 108 -3.20 -0.01 -20.00
C PHE A 108 -3.50 -1.49 -19.79
N GLU A 109 -3.78 -2.23 -20.86
CA GLU A 109 -4.01 -3.67 -20.81
C GLU A 109 -2.78 -4.45 -20.31
N ASP A 110 -1.58 -4.00 -20.68
CA ASP A 110 -0.34 -4.64 -20.22
C ASP A 110 -0.10 -4.38 -18.73
N LEU A 111 -0.37 -3.16 -18.26
CA LEU A 111 -0.36 -2.85 -16.82
C LEU A 111 -1.35 -3.73 -16.07
N MET A 112 -2.60 -3.84 -16.54
CA MET A 112 -3.63 -4.68 -15.88
C MET A 112 -3.20 -6.15 -15.84
N ARG A 113 -2.66 -6.69 -16.94
CA ARG A 113 -2.15 -8.07 -17.02
C ARG A 113 -0.98 -8.29 -16.06
N PHE A 114 -0.08 -7.31 -15.96
CA PHE A 114 1.01 -7.33 -14.99
C PHE A 114 0.48 -7.36 -13.55
N LEU A 115 -0.46 -6.49 -13.20
CA LEU A 115 -0.99 -6.39 -11.84
C LEU A 115 -1.68 -7.68 -11.41
N GLU A 116 -2.42 -8.33 -12.30
CA GLU A 116 -2.98 -9.66 -12.04
C GLU A 116 -1.89 -10.71 -11.81
N LYS A 117 -0.82 -10.70 -12.63
CA LYS A 117 0.32 -11.60 -12.47
C LYS A 117 1.02 -11.37 -11.13
N GLN A 118 1.20 -10.12 -10.73
CA GLN A 118 1.78 -9.76 -9.44
C GLN A 118 0.89 -10.23 -8.29
N ALA A 119 -0.42 -10.01 -8.36
CA ALA A 119 -1.35 -10.50 -7.34
C ALA A 119 -1.32 -12.03 -7.21
N ARG A 120 -1.28 -12.76 -8.33
CA ARG A 120 -1.10 -14.23 -8.34
C ARG A 120 0.23 -14.64 -7.70
N ALA A 121 1.33 -13.99 -8.06
CA ALA A 121 2.66 -14.26 -7.51
C ALA A 121 2.70 -14.03 -5.99
N LEU A 122 2.03 -12.99 -5.49
CA LEU A 122 1.91 -12.72 -4.05
C LEU A 122 1.09 -13.78 -3.31
N ASN A 123 0.01 -14.27 -3.92
CA ASN A 123 -0.77 -15.38 -3.37
C ASN A 123 0.02 -16.69 -3.36
N SER A 124 0.76 -17.02 -4.43
CA SER A 124 1.60 -18.21 -4.50
C SER A 124 2.83 -18.12 -3.58
N GLY A 125 3.40 -16.93 -3.45
CA GLY A 125 4.55 -16.64 -2.58
C GLY A 125 4.21 -16.52 -1.09
N ALA A 126 2.93 -16.39 -0.74
CA ALA A 126 2.48 -16.37 0.65
C ALA A 126 2.84 -17.65 1.42
N GLY A 127 2.98 -18.79 0.73
CA GLY A 127 3.48 -20.05 1.28
C GLY A 127 5.01 -20.21 1.28
N LEU A 128 5.73 -19.36 0.55
CA LEU A 128 7.20 -19.42 0.38
C LEU A 128 7.95 -18.35 1.17
N ARG A 129 7.24 -17.45 1.87
CA ARG A 129 7.89 -16.66 2.93
C ARG A 129 8.52 -17.66 3.89
N PRO A 130 9.86 -17.67 4.06
CA PRO A 130 10.45 -18.51 5.09
C PRO A 130 9.77 -18.11 6.39
N ARG A 131 8.98 -19.02 6.94
CA ARG A 131 8.61 -18.97 8.34
C ARG A 131 9.95 -18.83 9.04
N GLN A 132 10.24 -17.67 9.63
CA GLN A 132 11.40 -17.52 10.51
C GLN A 132 11.07 -18.34 11.78
N ASN A 133 10.97 -19.65 11.62
CA ASN A 133 11.17 -20.60 12.69
C ASN A 133 12.66 -20.56 12.93
N GLY A 134 13.05 -19.86 13.99
CA GLY A 134 14.38 -19.94 14.55
C GLY A 134 14.68 -21.40 14.85
N ASN A 135 15.58 -21.98 14.08
CA ASN A 135 16.51 -23.02 14.49
C ASN A 135 17.35 -23.39 13.28
N HIS A 136 18.59 -22.93 13.23
CA HIS A 136 19.66 -23.70 12.58
C HIS A 136 21.00 -23.27 13.17
N ASN A 137 21.50 -24.13 14.06
CA ASN A 137 22.93 -24.31 14.30
C ASN A 137 23.66 -24.38 12.96
N LYS A 138 24.61 -23.48 12.72
CA LYS A 138 25.61 -23.67 11.66
C LYS A 138 26.96 -23.93 12.31
N THR A 139 27.41 -25.14 12.06
CA THR A 139 28.80 -25.58 12.16
C THR A 139 29.70 -24.69 11.32
N GLN A 140 30.91 -24.52 11.86
CA GLN A 140 32.02 -23.75 11.37
C GLN A 140 32.48 -24.25 10.00
N ASP A 141 32.85 -23.34 9.10
CA ASP A 141 34.14 -23.46 8.41
C ASP A 141 34.61 -22.14 7.79
N ALA A 142 35.93 -21.99 7.78
CA ALA A 142 36.70 -20.76 7.75
C ALA A 142 36.95 -20.15 6.36
N ARG A 143 37.07 -18.82 6.28
CA ARG A 143 38.32 -18.08 5.92
C ARG A 143 38.15 -16.55 5.98
N PRO A 144 39.23 -15.79 6.20
CA PRO A 144 39.15 -14.43 6.73
C PRO A 144 39.32 -13.37 5.63
N ALA A 145 38.51 -12.32 5.67
CA ALA A 145 38.81 -11.06 5.02
C ALA A 145 38.50 -9.92 6.00
N HIS A 146 39.56 -9.17 6.27
CA HIS A 146 39.69 -8.10 7.23
C HIS A 146 38.65 -7.00 7.00
N ASN A 147 37.68 -6.89 7.91
CA ASN A 147 37.04 -5.62 8.19
C ASN A 147 36.58 -5.62 9.65
N GLN A 148 37.12 -4.69 10.42
CA GLN A 148 36.85 -4.51 11.84
C GLN A 148 35.35 -4.26 12.05
N ARG A 149 34.61 -5.32 12.39
CA ARG A 149 33.28 -5.21 12.99
C ARG A 149 33.41 -5.72 14.41
N LEU A 150 33.22 -4.79 15.36
CA LEU A 150 33.03 -5.10 16.78
C LEU A 150 31.97 -6.21 16.90
N PRO A 151 32.14 -7.21 17.78
CA PRO A 151 31.18 -8.29 17.90
C PRO A 151 29.85 -7.72 18.40
N VAL A 152 28.78 -7.87 17.62
CA VAL A 152 27.42 -7.72 18.14
C VAL A 152 27.18 -8.95 19.02
N THR A 153 27.48 -8.80 20.31
CA THR A 153 27.12 -9.78 21.32
C THR A 153 25.59 -9.88 21.35
N ASN A 154 25.08 -11.06 21.05
CA ASN A 154 23.68 -11.45 21.22
C ASN A 154 23.34 -11.61 22.72
N GLY A 155 23.67 -10.60 23.52
CA GLY A 155 23.29 -10.49 24.92
C GLY A 155 21.90 -9.87 25.01
N LYS A 156 21.05 -10.37 25.91
CA LYS A 156 19.81 -9.71 26.33
C LYS A 156 20.12 -8.22 26.53
N GLY A 157 19.56 -7.36 25.68
CA GLY A 157 19.99 -5.97 25.59
C GLY A 157 19.78 -5.27 26.92
N LYS A 158 20.85 -4.85 27.59
CA LYS A 158 20.77 -4.05 28.81
C LYS A 158 20.30 -2.64 28.48
N CYS A 159 19.43 -2.12 29.33
CA CYS A 159 18.87 -0.78 29.17
C CYS A 159 20.00 0.25 29.29
N SER A 160 20.15 1.14 28.31
CA SER A 160 21.18 2.18 28.40
C SER A 160 20.83 3.28 29.42
N PHE A 161 19.63 3.26 29.99
CA PHE A 161 19.15 4.21 30.99
C PHE A 161 19.28 3.64 32.42
N CYS A 162 18.58 2.55 32.75
CA CYS A 162 18.58 1.96 34.10
C CYS A 162 19.50 0.75 34.27
N LYS A 163 20.17 0.28 33.19
CA LYS A 163 21.11 -0.86 33.18
C LYS A 163 20.50 -2.24 33.46
N ASP A 164 19.19 -2.34 33.62
CA ASP A 164 18.46 -3.61 33.77
C ASP A 164 18.32 -4.38 32.45
N ASP A 165 17.87 -5.62 32.53
CA ASP A 165 17.70 -6.55 31.39
C ASP A 165 16.42 -6.25 30.57
N HIS A 166 16.42 -5.11 29.88
CA HIS A 166 15.43 -4.75 28.86
C HIS A 166 15.99 -3.67 27.92
N PHE A 167 15.40 -3.53 26.73
CA PHE A 167 15.81 -2.47 25.82
C PHE A 167 15.32 -1.09 26.28
N SER A 168 16.05 -0.03 25.96
CA SER A 168 15.70 1.34 26.39
C SER A 168 14.28 1.78 26.00
N PHE A 169 13.71 1.31 24.88
CA PHE A 169 12.32 1.62 24.51
C PHE A 169 11.26 0.99 25.43
N GLN A 170 11.64 0.00 26.25
CA GLN A 170 10.79 -0.69 27.21
C GLN A 170 11.00 -0.16 28.65
N CYS A 171 11.92 0.77 28.84
CA CYS A 171 12.27 1.28 30.15
C CYS A 171 11.20 2.24 30.69
N LYS A 172 10.46 1.81 31.72
CA LYS A 172 9.43 2.64 32.36
C LYS A 172 10.00 3.96 32.89
N GLN A 173 11.15 3.90 33.58
CA GLN A 173 11.80 5.11 34.13
C GLN A 173 12.20 6.12 33.05
N LEU A 174 12.56 5.66 31.84
CA LEU A 174 12.86 6.53 30.70
C LEU A 174 11.58 7.08 30.06
N LEU A 175 10.53 6.26 29.99
CA LEU A 175 9.23 6.67 29.43
C LEU A 175 8.50 7.68 30.32
N ASP A 176 8.73 7.63 31.63
CA ASP A 176 8.17 8.57 32.61
C ASP A 176 8.88 9.95 32.58
N LYS A 177 9.97 10.11 31.81
CA LYS A 177 10.65 11.40 31.61
C LYS A 177 9.99 12.22 30.49
N THR A 178 10.24 13.54 30.54
CA THR A 178 9.76 14.47 29.51
C THR A 178 10.39 14.17 28.14
N GLY A 179 9.72 14.56 27.05
CA GLY A 179 10.26 14.39 25.70
C GLY A 179 11.63 15.03 25.49
N GLN A 180 11.90 16.19 26.12
CA GLN A 180 13.20 16.85 26.08
C GLN A 180 14.30 16.04 26.79
N ASP A 181 13.99 15.44 27.93
CA ASP A 181 14.94 14.61 28.68
C ASP A 181 15.25 13.31 27.92
N ARG A 182 14.25 12.71 27.27
CA ARG A 182 14.42 11.53 26.41
C ARG A 182 15.31 11.85 25.20
N PHE A 183 15.14 13.02 24.60
CA PHE A 183 15.98 13.50 23.50
C PHE A 183 17.45 13.70 23.93
N LYS A 184 17.68 14.39 25.05
CA LYS A 184 19.02 14.58 25.62
C LYS A 184 19.70 13.24 25.95
N PHE A 185 18.94 12.31 26.54
CA PHE A 185 19.42 10.96 26.82
C PHE A 185 19.86 10.25 25.53
N ALA A 186 19.01 10.25 24.49
CA ALA A 186 19.32 9.57 23.24
C ALA A 186 20.57 10.14 22.55
N GLN A 187 20.75 11.46 22.58
CA GLN A 187 21.94 12.14 22.07
C GLN A 187 23.21 11.76 22.86
N SER A 188 23.12 11.72 24.20
CA SER A 188 24.28 11.41 25.05
C SER A 188 24.68 9.93 25.07
N SER A 189 23.70 9.02 24.89
CA SER A 189 23.89 7.57 25.04
C SER A 189 24.08 6.84 23.70
N GLY A 190 24.11 7.57 22.58
CA GLY A 190 24.36 7.02 21.24
C GLY A 190 23.31 6.02 20.79
N VAL A 191 22.06 6.21 21.21
CA VAL A 191 20.91 5.39 20.77
C VAL A 191 20.12 6.14 19.70
N CYS A 192 19.49 5.39 18.81
CA CYS A 192 18.65 5.94 17.76
C CYS A 192 17.51 6.79 18.35
N LEU A 193 17.32 8.01 17.84
CA LEU A 193 16.28 8.94 18.31
C LEU A 193 14.85 8.42 18.07
N ASN A 194 14.67 7.49 17.13
CA ASN A 194 13.35 6.95 16.78
C ASN A 194 12.99 5.71 17.61
N CYS A 195 13.90 4.74 17.72
CA CYS A 195 13.59 3.44 18.34
C CYS A 195 14.37 3.16 19.64
N LEU A 196 15.24 4.08 20.08
CA LEU A 196 16.08 3.98 21.29
C LEU A 196 16.96 2.71 21.32
N ARG A 197 17.32 2.16 20.16
CA ARG A 197 18.29 1.05 20.02
C ARG A 197 19.66 1.57 19.62
N LYS A 198 20.71 0.85 20.02
CA LYS A 198 22.09 1.09 19.56
C LYS A 198 22.31 0.51 18.16
N GLY A 199 23.29 1.05 17.45
CA GLY A 199 23.80 0.48 16.19
C GLY A 199 23.30 1.14 14.91
N HIS A 200 22.45 2.18 14.99
CA HIS A 200 22.04 2.98 13.83
C HIS A 200 21.55 4.38 14.28
N VAL A 201 21.51 5.32 13.34
CA VAL A 201 20.92 6.66 13.52
C VAL A 201 19.47 6.70 13.02
N ALA A 202 18.70 7.73 13.39
CA ALA A 202 17.27 7.83 13.05
C ALA A 202 16.98 7.74 11.54
N VAL A 203 17.87 8.29 10.69
CA VAL A 203 17.75 8.23 9.22
C VAL A 203 17.85 6.80 8.68
N GLN A 204 18.55 5.91 9.38
CA GLN A 204 18.75 4.51 9.02
C GLN A 204 17.86 3.58 9.86
N CYS A 205 16.82 4.13 10.48
CA CYS A 205 15.94 3.37 11.35
C CYS A 205 14.84 2.70 10.55
N GLU A 206 14.82 1.37 10.57
CA GLU A 206 13.78 0.56 9.93
C GLU A 206 12.49 0.47 10.77
N SER A 207 12.45 1.11 11.95
CA SER A 207 11.23 1.20 12.77
C SER A 207 10.34 2.32 12.26
N THR A 208 9.04 2.03 12.09
CA THR A 208 8.02 3.05 11.81
C THR A 208 7.94 4.08 12.94
N ASN A 209 7.40 5.27 12.62
CA ASN A 209 7.29 6.47 13.48
C ASN A 209 7.28 6.19 14.98
N CYS A 210 8.04 6.99 15.72
CA CYS A 210 8.17 6.95 17.17
C CYS A 210 6.81 6.82 17.87
N LYS A 211 6.55 5.66 18.49
CA LYS A 211 5.24 5.33 19.07
C LYS A 211 4.97 5.95 20.44
N ARG A 212 5.96 6.61 21.04
CA ARG A 212 5.92 7.15 22.42
C ARG A 212 6.68 8.46 22.57
N CYS A 213 6.86 9.19 21.46
CA CYS A 213 7.28 10.58 21.50
C CYS A 213 6.17 11.39 22.19
#